data_AF-I9QS58-F1
#
_entry.id   AF-I9QS58-F1
#
_cell.length_a   1.000
_cell.length_b   1.000
_cell.length_c   1.000
_cell.angle_alpha   90.00
_cell.angle_beta   90.00
_cell.angle_gamma   90.00
#
_symmetry.space_group_name_H-M   'P 1'
#
loop_
_entity.id
_entity.type
_entity.pdbx_description
1 polymer ?
#
loop_
_entity_poly.entity_id
_entity_poly.type
_entity_poly.pdbx_seq_one_letter_code
_entity_poly.pdbx_strand_id
1 'polypeptide(L)'
;MIKKLFLVSILLSGGWMAGIAHAQETAPQETNNKNWFVSAAGGVQVYFSDHDRQAQFGDRLAPALDIAVGKWFNHWAGLRLMYSGLQLKGATQNGAHSTGEDLAGKPQAGYWLKHQKFNTYHIHADALFNATNLIWGENESRIYDCSPYAGIGLIGTGDAPSKTCVAGDFGLYNTFRVAANWAVNFDLRATVTSDKLDGEEGGRVEGILGLTVGVTYTFR
;
A
#
# COMPACT_ATOMS: atom_id res chain seq x y z
N MET A 1 -6.93 52.00 -5.83
CA MET A 1 -7.21 50.61 -5.42
C MET A 1 -6.46 49.68 -6.36
N ILE A 2 -5.38 49.06 -5.89
CA ILE A 2 -4.44 48.28 -6.70
C ILE A 2 -4.37 46.87 -6.13
N LYS A 3 -4.44 45.86 -7.01
CA LYS A 3 -3.58 44.65 -7.11
C LYS A 3 -4.35 43.60 -7.93
N LYS A 4 -4.26 43.64 -9.27
CA LYS A 4 -3.20 43.08 -10.16
C LYS A 4 -3.06 41.56 -10.06
N LEU A 5 -3.75 40.91 -11.00
CA LEU A 5 -3.39 39.69 -11.73
C LEU A 5 -1.87 39.62 -11.97
N PHE A 6 -1.23 38.48 -11.68
CA PHE A 6 0.13 38.20 -12.14
C PHE A 6 0.19 36.86 -12.87
N LEU A 7 0.55 36.99 -14.14
CA LEU A 7 1.00 35.96 -15.07
C LEU A 7 2.15 35.15 -14.46
N VAL A 8 2.10 33.83 -14.66
CA VAL A 8 3.26 32.95 -14.55
C VAL A 8 4.03 33.04 -15.88
N SER A 9 5.20 33.68 -15.85
CA SER A 9 6.16 33.65 -16.95
C SER A 9 7.28 32.65 -16.61
N ILE A 10 7.33 31.55 -17.37
CA ILE A 10 8.45 30.61 -17.39
C ILE A 10 9.57 31.28 -18.20
N LEU A 11 10.71 31.55 -17.57
CA LEU A 11 11.94 31.91 -18.25
C LEU A 11 12.97 30.81 -18.03
N LEU A 12 13.26 30.07 -19.11
CA LEU A 12 14.49 29.33 -19.25
C LEU A 12 15.64 30.33 -19.39
N SER A 13 16.61 30.28 -18.47
CA SER A 13 17.96 30.75 -18.73
C SER A 13 18.94 29.86 -18.00
N GLY A 14 19.62 29.00 -18.76
CA GLY A 14 20.82 28.32 -18.30
C GLY A 14 21.91 29.35 -18.00
N GLY A 15 22.60 29.13 -16.89
CA GLY A 15 23.74 29.94 -16.48
C GLY A 15 24.48 29.22 -15.36
N TRP A 16 25.57 28.55 -15.73
CA TRP A 16 26.58 28.08 -14.77
C TRP A 16 27.24 29.31 -14.16
N MET A 17 26.93 29.63 -12.91
CA MET A 17 27.78 30.47 -12.06
C MET A 17 27.65 30.00 -10.62
N ALA A 18 28.79 29.65 -10.04
CA ALA A 18 28.93 29.26 -8.64
C ALA A 18 28.33 30.35 -7.73
N GLY A 19 27.24 30.00 -7.05
CA GLY A 19 26.48 30.90 -6.19
C GLY A 19 26.70 30.53 -4.72
N ILE A 20 27.09 31.55 -3.96
CA ILE A 20 27.29 31.61 -2.51
C ILE A 20 26.24 30.79 -1.75
N ALA A 21 26.71 29.84 -0.95
CA ALA A 21 25.90 29.19 0.07
C ALA A 21 25.46 30.24 1.10
N HIS A 22 24.24 30.76 0.95
CA HIS A 22 23.51 31.26 2.11
C HIS A 22 23.03 30.02 2.86
N ALA A 23 23.81 29.62 3.87
CA ALA A 23 23.34 28.74 4.91
C ALA A 23 22.17 29.45 5.59
N GLN A 24 20.96 29.18 5.13
CA GLN A 24 19.78 29.44 5.92
C GLN A 24 19.91 28.52 7.13
N GLU A 25 20.22 29.10 8.28
CA GLU A 25 20.24 28.43 9.56
C GLU A 25 18.84 27.85 9.77
N THR A 26 18.67 26.59 9.39
CA THR A 26 17.47 25.83 9.67
C THR A 26 17.51 25.65 11.17
N ALA A 27 16.63 26.38 11.88
CA ALA A 27 16.40 26.16 13.30
C ALA A 27 16.33 24.64 13.53
N PRO A 28 16.96 24.10 14.58
CA PRO A 28 16.92 22.67 14.84
C PRO A 28 15.46 22.26 14.83
N GLN A 29 15.05 21.51 13.81
CA GLN A 29 13.71 20.97 13.76
C GLN A 29 13.64 20.06 14.97
N GLU A 30 12.89 20.46 16.01
CA GLU A 30 12.76 19.64 17.21
C GLU A 30 12.31 18.26 16.74
N THR A 31 13.24 17.30 16.79
CA THR A 31 12.98 15.91 16.49
C THR A 31 12.12 15.44 17.63
N ASN A 32 10.81 15.64 17.48
CA ASN A 32 9.84 15.19 18.44
C ASN A 32 9.98 13.65 18.47
N ASN A 33 10.68 13.14 19.49
CA ASN A 33 10.95 11.72 19.63
C ASN A 33 9.66 10.91 19.84
N LYS A 34 8.52 11.59 19.99
CA LYS A 34 7.16 11.07 20.12
C LYS A 34 6.48 10.99 18.73
N ASN A 35 5.26 10.48 18.61
CA ASN A 35 4.56 10.15 17.34
C ASN A 35 4.86 8.77 16.74
N TRP A 36 5.22 7.80 17.57
CA TRP A 36 5.05 6.39 17.19
C TRP A 36 3.55 6.08 17.05
N PHE A 37 3.19 5.14 16.19
CA PHE A 37 1.83 4.62 16.13
C PHE A 37 1.84 3.12 15.90
N VAL A 38 0.79 2.47 16.37
CA VAL A 38 0.46 1.08 16.03
C VAL A 38 -0.91 1.05 15.36
N SER A 39 -1.09 0.12 14.43
CA SER A 39 -2.34 -0.03 13.68
C SER A 39 -2.69 -1.49 13.52
N ALA A 40 -3.97 -1.80 13.59
CA ALA A 40 -4.53 -3.09 13.22
C ALA A 40 -5.79 -2.87 12.37
N ALA A 41 -5.88 -3.56 11.24
CA ALA A 41 -6.99 -3.43 10.30
C ALA A 41 -7.33 -4.78 9.67
N GLY A 42 -8.59 -4.94 9.28
CA GLY A 42 -9.08 -6.09 8.54
C GLY A 42 -9.86 -5.64 7.32
N GLY A 43 -9.97 -6.50 6.32
CA GLY A 43 -10.72 -6.16 5.13
C GLY A 43 -10.70 -7.23 4.07
N VAL A 44 -10.67 -6.78 2.81
CA VAL A 44 -10.71 -7.64 1.64
C VAL A 44 -9.58 -7.32 0.68
N GLN A 45 -9.12 -8.32 -0.05
CA GLN A 45 -8.12 -8.18 -1.09
C GLN A 45 -8.48 -9.06 -2.29
N VAL A 46 -8.05 -8.62 -3.47
CA VAL A 46 -8.23 -9.34 -4.73
C VAL A 46 -6.87 -9.52 -5.38
N TYR A 47 -6.55 -10.77 -5.71
CA TYR A 47 -5.35 -11.14 -6.46
C TYR A 47 -5.58 -11.03 -7.95
N PHE A 48 -4.59 -10.57 -8.71
CA PHE A 48 -4.56 -10.48 -10.15
C PHE A 48 -3.33 -11.18 -10.72
N SER A 49 -3.52 -12.42 -11.18
CA SER A 49 -2.58 -13.18 -12.01
C SER A 49 -3.10 -13.38 -13.45
N ASP A 50 -2.24 -13.87 -14.35
CA ASP A 50 -2.49 -14.02 -15.80
C ASP A 50 -3.70 -14.93 -16.14
N HIS A 51 -4.00 -15.90 -15.28
CA HIS A 51 -5.16 -16.79 -15.42
C HIS A 51 -6.39 -16.34 -14.63
N ASP A 52 -6.24 -15.42 -13.68
CA ASP A 52 -7.33 -15.00 -12.78
C ASP A 52 -8.37 -14.11 -13.45
N ARG A 53 -8.04 -13.46 -14.57
CA ARG A 53 -8.99 -12.66 -15.37
C ARG A 53 -10.17 -13.48 -15.88
N GLN A 54 -10.10 -14.79 -15.73
CA GLN A 54 -11.07 -15.77 -16.17
C GLN A 54 -12.08 -16.17 -15.07
N ALA A 55 -11.78 -15.87 -13.80
CA ALA A 55 -12.70 -16.05 -12.66
C ALA A 55 -13.49 -14.76 -12.39
N GLN A 56 -14.73 -14.89 -11.92
CA GLN A 56 -15.55 -13.74 -11.54
C GLN A 56 -14.89 -12.99 -10.37
N PHE A 57 -14.99 -11.65 -10.37
CA PHE A 57 -14.36 -10.80 -9.36
C PHE A 57 -14.74 -11.17 -7.91
N GLY A 58 -16.00 -11.55 -7.68
CA GLY A 58 -16.49 -11.94 -6.36
C GLY A 58 -15.82 -13.18 -5.78
N ASP A 59 -15.52 -14.18 -6.62
CA ASP A 59 -14.89 -15.44 -6.18
C ASP A 59 -13.42 -15.27 -5.81
N ARG A 60 -12.82 -14.15 -6.26
CA ARG A 60 -11.43 -13.76 -5.98
C ARG A 60 -11.29 -12.88 -4.74
N LEU A 61 -12.39 -12.47 -4.11
CA LEU A 61 -12.35 -11.75 -2.86
C LEU A 61 -11.85 -12.67 -1.75
N ALA A 62 -10.73 -12.28 -1.17
CA ALA A 62 -10.09 -12.94 -0.06
C ALA A 62 -10.03 -12.01 1.16
N PRO A 63 -10.06 -12.55 2.38
CA PRO A 63 -9.87 -11.74 3.58
C PRO A 63 -8.45 -11.16 3.65
N ALA A 64 -8.34 -9.95 4.19
CA ALA A 64 -7.09 -9.23 4.44
C ALA A 64 -6.93 -8.92 5.93
N LEU A 65 -5.68 -9.00 6.41
CA LEU A 65 -5.28 -8.60 7.75
C LEU A 65 -4.03 -7.74 7.64
N ASP A 66 -4.02 -6.64 8.39
CA ASP A 66 -3.00 -5.61 8.36
C ASP A 66 -2.61 -5.27 9.81
N ILE A 67 -1.32 -5.39 10.15
CA ILE A 67 -0.77 -4.99 11.45
C ILE A 67 0.48 -4.16 11.21
N ALA A 68 0.54 -2.96 11.76
CA ALA A 68 1.63 -2.04 11.51
C ALA A 68 2.14 -1.33 12.76
N VAL A 69 3.42 -0.97 12.71
CA VAL A 69 4.04 0.01 13.60
C VAL A 69 4.70 1.07 12.73
N GLY A 70 4.60 2.33 13.11
CA GLY A 70 5.24 3.41 12.38
C GLY A 70 5.59 4.58 13.24
N LYS A 71 6.29 5.55 12.64
CA LYS A 71 6.65 6.81 13.28
C LYS A 71 6.52 7.94 12.28
N TRP A 72 5.87 9.02 12.70
CA TRP A 72 5.95 10.30 12.01
C TRP A 72 7.19 11.05 12.49
N PHE A 73 8.05 11.47 11.57
CA PHE A 73 9.26 12.24 11.88
C PHE A 73 8.96 13.73 11.96
N ASN A 74 7.99 14.19 11.18
CA ASN A 74 7.44 15.54 11.19
C ASN A 74 5.97 15.48 10.76
N HIS A 75 5.29 16.63 10.63
CA HIS A 75 3.86 16.65 10.29
C HIS A 75 3.50 16.12 8.90
N TRP A 76 4.48 15.90 8.01
CA TRP A 76 4.25 15.46 6.62
C TRP A 76 4.97 14.15 6.25
N ALA A 77 5.98 13.69 6.98
CA ALA A 77 6.79 12.51 6.67
C ALA A 77 6.74 11.47 7.78
N GLY A 78 6.52 10.21 7.41
CA GLY A 78 6.59 9.09 8.33
C GLY A 78 7.12 7.82 7.67
N LEU A 79 7.43 6.84 8.50
CA LEU A 79 7.78 5.49 8.09
C LEU A 79 6.84 4.49 8.77
N ARG A 80 6.46 3.44 8.07
CA ARG A 80 5.61 2.35 8.59
C ARG A 80 6.23 1.01 8.24
N LEU A 81 6.39 0.13 9.22
CA LEU A 81 6.66 -1.28 9.01
C LEU A 81 5.35 -2.05 9.22
N MET A 82 5.02 -2.93 8.29
CA MET A 82 3.70 -3.55 8.24
C MET A 82 3.79 -5.02 7.83
N TYR A 83 3.03 -5.84 8.55
CA TYR A 83 2.60 -7.14 8.10
C TYR A 83 1.24 -6.97 7.41
N SER A 84 1.11 -7.50 6.20
CA SER A 84 -0.15 -7.66 5.51
C SER A 84 -0.32 -9.06 4.95
N GLY A 85 -1.58 -9.46 4.74
CA GLY A 85 -1.93 -10.73 4.13
C GLY A 85 -2.57 -11.72 5.10
N LEU A 86 -3.39 -12.59 4.52
CA LEU A 86 -4.06 -13.67 5.24
C LEU A 86 -4.32 -14.82 4.28
N GLN A 87 -4.99 -14.52 3.17
CA GLN A 87 -5.30 -15.48 2.14
C GLN A 87 -5.43 -14.79 0.78
N LEU A 88 -5.12 -15.50 -0.30
CA LEU A 88 -5.49 -15.14 -1.67
C LEU A 88 -6.36 -16.23 -2.29
N LYS A 89 -7.14 -15.81 -3.29
CA LYS A 89 -8.00 -16.69 -4.10
C LYS A 89 -7.87 -16.33 -5.57
N GLY A 90 -7.89 -17.35 -6.41
CA GLY A 90 -7.69 -17.22 -7.85
C GLY A 90 -8.14 -18.46 -8.62
N ALA A 91 -7.57 -18.65 -9.80
CA ALA A 91 -7.75 -19.80 -10.66
C ALA A 91 -6.39 -20.27 -11.23
N THR A 92 -6.12 -21.56 -11.13
CA THR A 92 -4.88 -22.21 -11.61
C THR A 92 -5.17 -23.15 -12.79
N GLN A 93 -4.19 -23.28 -13.69
CA GLN A 93 -4.19 -24.27 -14.77
C GLN A 93 -3.14 -25.38 -14.57
N ASN A 94 -2.09 -25.15 -13.79
CA ASN A 94 -1.08 -26.18 -13.51
C ASN A 94 -1.39 -27.00 -12.24
N GLY A 95 -2.38 -26.58 -11.45
CA GLY A 95 -2.80 -27.25 -10.20
C GLY A 95 -2.11 -26.75 -8.93
N ALA A 96 -1.21 -25.77 -9.01
CA ALA A 96 -0.57 -25.14 -7.87
C ALA A 96 -1.61 -24.45 -6.98
N HIS A 97 -1.58 -24.75 -5.68
CA HIS A 97 -2.56 -24.26 -4.71
C HIS A 97 -4.03 -24.53 -5.09
N SER A 98 -4.28 -25.55 -5.92
CA SER A 98 -5.63 -25.94 -6.33
C SER A 98 -6.43 -26.49 -5.16
N THR A 99 -7.69 -26.05 -5.06
CA THR A 99 -8.69 -26.61 -4.15
C THR A 99 -9.27 -27.94 -4.66
N GLY A 100 -8.95 -28.35 -5.89
CA GLY A 100 -9.52 -29.52 -6.53
C GLY A 100 -10.86 -29.29 -7.21
N GLU A 101 -11.51 -28.14 -6.97
CA GLU A 101 -12.80 -27.77 -7.56
C GLU A 101 -12.63 -27.09 -8.93
N ASP A 102 -13.40 -27.55 -9.90
CA ASP A 102 -13.44 -26.99 -11.26
C ASP A 102 -14.11 -25.62 -11.28
N LEU A 103 -13.60 -24.69 -12.09
CA LEU A 103 -14.26 -23.38 -12.27
C LEU A 103 -15.61 -23.57 -13.01
N ALA A 104 -16.71 -23.21 -12.35
CA ALA A 104 -18.05 -23.32 -12.93
C ALA A 104 -18.22 -22.43 -14.18
N GLY A 105 -18.81 -22.98 -15.25
CA GLY A 105 -19.17 -22.21 -16.46
C GLY A 105 -18.12 -22.14 -17.58
N LYS A 106 -17.00 -22.87 -17.48
CA LYS A 106 -16.02 -23.02 -18.57
C LYS A 106 -15.96 -24.47 -19.08
N PRO A 107 -15.84 -24.71 -20.41
CA PRO A 107 -15.70 -26.06 -20.94
C PRO A 107 -14.39 -26.71 -20.46
N GLN A 108 -14.50 -27.85 -19.77
CA GLN A 108 -13.37 -28.67 -19.30
C GLN A 108 -12.57 -29.32 -20.45
N ALA A 109 -13.09 -29.28 -21.67
CA ALA A 109 -12.35 -29.67 -22.87
C ALA A 109 -11.52 -28.48 -23.38
N GLY A 110 -10.19 -28.54 -23.17
CA GLY A 110 -9.23 -27.56 -23.69
C GLY A 110 -8.81 -26.44 -22.72
N TYR A 111 -9.50 -26.27 -21.59
CA TYR A 111 -9.17 -25.32 -20.53
C TYR A 111 -9.42 -25.96 -19.14
N TRP A 112 -8.44 -26.65 -18.56
CA TRP A 112 -8.57 -27.27 -17.23
C TRP A 112 -8.26 -26.26 -16.11
N LEU A 113 -9.24 -25.40 -15.79
CA LEU A 113 -9.11 -24.39 -14.73
C LEU A 113 -9.74 -24.86 -13.41
N LYS A 114 -8.98 -24.76 -12.32
CA LYS A 114 -9.44 -25.06 -10.97
C LYS A 114 -9.36 -23.84 -10.05
N HIS A 115 -10.24 -23.78 -9.06
CA HIS A 115 -10.18 -22.76 -8.01
C HIS A 115 -8.86 -22.88 -7.23
N GLN A 116 -8.22 -21.75 -6.97
CA GLN A 116 -6.96 -21.64 -6.26
C GLN A 116 -7.15 -20.92 -4.92
N LYS A 117 -6.51 -21.44 -3.87
CA LYS A 117 -6.52 -20.83 -2.53
C LYS A 117 -5.19 -21.08 -1.84
N PHE A 118 -4.56 -20.02 -1.34
CA PHE A 118 -3.32 -20.12 -0.58
C PHE A 118 -3.19 -19.01 0.45
N ASN A 119 -2.49 -19.32 1.54
CA ASN A 119 -2.15 -18.39 2.60
C ASN A 119 -0.95 -17.54 2.18
N THR A 120 -1.02 -16.25 2.46
CA THR A 120 0.04 -15.30 2.09
C THR A 120 0.49 -14.50 3.29
N TYR A 121 1.79 -14.22 3.34
CA TYR A 121 2.37 -13.23 4.23
C TYR A 121 3.07 -12.17 3.41
N HIS A 122 3.02 -10.93 3.86
CA HIS A 122 3.70 -9.82 3.24
C HIS A 122 4.26 -8.91 4.34
N ILE A 123 5.58 -8.72 4.35
CA ILE A 123 6.25 -7.81 5.30
C ILE A 123 6.89 -6.69 4.49
N HIS A 124 6.47 -5.45 4.73
CA HIS A 124 6.88 -4.30 3.93
C HIS A 124 7.13 -3.06 4.78
N ALA A 125 7.99 -2.19 4.25
CA ALA A 125 8.27 -0.88 4.82
C ALA A 125 7.78 0.21 3.86
N ASP A 126 6.97 1.13 4.37
CA ASP A 126 6.33 2.20 3.61
C ASP A 126 6.86 3.57 4.05
N ALA A 127 7.22 4.40 3.06
CA ALA A 127 7.40 5.82 3.25
C ALA A 127 6.03 6.51 3.15
N LEU A 128 5.58 7.10 4.26
CA LEU A 128 4.30 7.80 4.35
C LEU A 128 4.47 9.29 4.12
N PHE A 129 3.56 9.88 3.36
CA PHE A 129 3.51 11.30 3.11
C PHE A 129 2.14 11.87 3.47
N ASN A 130 2.01 12.65 4.53
CA ASN A 130 0.75 13.31 4.88
C ASN A 130 0.53 14.54 3.98
N ALA A 131 -0.15 14.31 2.86
CA ALA A 131 -0.48 15.34 1.88
C ALA A 131 -1.43 16.42 2.43
N THR A 132 -2.26 16.06 3.41
CA THR A 132 -3.24 16.97 4.02
C THR A 132 -2.54 18.07 4.82
N ASN A 133 -1.57 17.69 5.66
CA ASN A 133 -0.76 18.65 6.41
C ASN A 133 0.18 19.47 5.52
N LEU A 134 0.67 18.89 4.41
CA LEU A 134 1.47 19.67 3.46
C LEU A 134 0.64 20.78 2.79
N ILE A 135 -0.56 20.45 2.29
CA ILE A 135 -1.36 21.39 1.48
C ILE A 135 -2.07 22.42 2.37
N TRP A 136 -2.55 22.01 3.55
CA TRP A 136 -3.39 22.85 4.41
C TRP A 136 -2.74 23.25 5.73
N GLY A 137 -1.47 22.92 5.93
CA GLY A 137 -0.75 23.17 7.16
C GLY A 137 -1.14 22.22 8.30
N GLU A 138 -0.23 22.11 9.26
CA GLU A 138 -0.41 21.32 10.47
C GLU A 138 -1.57 21.83 11.31
N ASN A 139 -2.46 20.93 11.73
CA ASN A 139 -3.57 21.24 12.61
C ASN A 139 -3.86 20.05 13.53
N GLU A 140 -3.55 20.21 14.82
CA GLU A 140 -3.73 19.15 15.81
C GLU A 140 -5.20 18.74 16.06
N SER A 141 -6.14 19.63 15.73
CA SER A 141 -7.59 19.39 15.85
C SER A 141 -8.20 18.82 14.56
N ARG A 142 -7.39 18.56 13.53
CA ARG A 142 -7.87 18.01 12.26
C ARG A 142 -8.44 16.60 12.47
N ILE A 143 -9.62 16.38 11.91
CA ILE A 143 -10.33 15.10 12.00
C ILE A 143 -9.80 14.12 10.95
N TYR A 144 -9.47 14.58 9.76
CA TYR A 144 -9.12 13.72 8.62
C TYR A 144 -7.72 14.03 8.08
N ASP A 145 -6.95 12.97 7.83
CA ASP A 145 -5.69 13.02 7.10
C ASP A 145 -5.68 11.98 5.97
N CYS A 146 -5.24 12.40 4.78
CA CYS A 146 -4.89 11.54 3.66
C CYS A 146 -3.38 11.49 3.49
N SER A 147 -2.83 10.28 3.56
CA SER A 147 -1.41 10.01 3.45
C SER A 147 -1.11 9.03 2.32
N PRO A 148 -0.79 9.51 1.10
CA PRO A 148 -0.19 8.66 0.08
C PRO A 148 1.10 8.02 0.58
N TYR A 149 1.37 6.80 0.14
CA TYR A 149 2.59 6.10 0.48
C TYR A 149 3.10 5.22 -0.66
N ALA A 150 4.39 4.93 -0.60
CA ALA A 150 5.03 3.90 -1.41
C ALA A 150 5.92 3.03 -0.52
N GLY A 151 6.02 1.75 -0.83
CA GLY A 151 6.73 0.79 -0.01
C GLY A 151 7.43 -0.30 -0.82
N ILE A 152 8.27 -1.05 -0.12
CA ILE A 152 8.94 -2.24 -0.63
C ILE A 152 8.93 -3.31 0.45
N GLY A 153 8.72 -4.56 0.03
CA GLY A 153 8.59 -5.68 0.95
C GLY A 153 8.92 -7.03 0.35
N LEU A 154 8.74 -8.04 1.18
CA LEU A 154 8.83 -9.45 0.83
C LEU A 154 7.45 -10.07 0.99
N ILE A 155 6.87 -10.53 -0.10
CA ILE A 155 5.61 -11.27 -0.14
C ILE A 155 5.88 -12.74 -0.41
N GLY A 156 5.15 -13.63 0.24
CA GLY A 156 5.29 -15.04 -0.02
C GLY A 156 4.09 -15.87 0.39
N THR A 157 4.14 -17.14 0.04
CA THR A 157 3.08 -18.11 0.32
C THR A 157 3.51 -19.03 1.46
N GLY A 158 2.59 -19.27 2.41
CA GLY A 158 2.79 -20.19 3.52
C GLY A 158 2.53 -21.65 3.15
N ASP A 159 1.88 -21.89 2.01
CA ASP A 159 1.52 -23.23 1.52
C ASP A 159 2.52 -23.71 0.47
N ALA A 160 2.67 -25.03 0.31
CA ALA A 160 3.49 -25.59 -0.76
C ALA A 160 2.75 -25.50 -2.12
N PRO A 161 3.43 -25.16 -3.23
CA PRO A 161 4.83 -24.74 -3.31
C PRO A 161 5.06 -23.34 -2.72
N SER A 162 6.02 -23.22 -1.79
CA SER A 162 6.32 -21.93 -1.15
C SER A 162 7.28 -21.09 -1.99
N LYS A 163 6.95 -19.82 -2.19
CA LYS A 163 7.79 -18.82 -2.83
C LYS A 163 7.76 -17.52 -2.04
N THR A 164 8.87 -16.81 -2.07
CA THR A 164 9.01 -15.45 -1.54
C THR A 164 9.56 -14.56 -2.65
N CYS A 165 8.91 -13.44 -2.89
CA CYS A 165 9.25 -12.48 -3.93
C CYS A 165 9.37 -11.08 -3.33
N VAL A 166 10.15 -10.22 -4.01
CA VAL A 166 10.14 -8.79 -3.71
C VAL A 166 8.85 -8.19 -4.26
N ALA A 167 8.22 -7.33 -3.48
CA ALA A 167 7.04 -6.58 -3.90
C ALA A 167 7.25 -5.09 -3.68
N GLY A 168 6.61 -4.29 -4.54
CA GLY A 168 6.46 -2.85 -4.37
C GLY A 168 5.01 -2.51 -4.03
N ASP A 169 4.82 -1.52 -3.18
CA ASP A 169 3.52 -1.07 -2.71
C ASP A 169 3.28 0.40 -3.05
N PHE A 170 2.03 0.71 -3.36
CA PHE A 170 1.51 2.07 -3.46
C PHE A 170 0.13 2.11 -2.83
N GLY A 171 -0.16 3.13 -2.03
CA GLY A 171 -1.47 3.23 -1.41
C GLY A 171 -1.84 4.60 -0.88
N LEU A 172 -3.08 4.66 -0.40
CA LEU A 172 -3.67 5.83 0.22
C LEU A 172 -4.12 5.46 1.63
N TYR A 173 -3.36 5.91 2.61
CA TYR A 173 -3.65 5.70 4.02
C TYR A 173 -4.45 6.88 4.58
N ASN A 174 -5.71 6.63 4.91
CA ASN A 174 -6.63 7.63 5.41
C ASN A 174 -6.88 7.40 6.90
N THR A 175 -6.84 8.45 7.70
CA THR A 175 -7.13 8.38 9.13
C THR A 175 -8.19 9.40 9.53
N PHE A 176 -9.08 8.97 10.41
CA PHE A 176 -10.15 9.76 10.99
C PHE A 176 -9.98 9.75 12.51
N ARG A 177 -9.49 10.87 13.06
CA ARG A 177 -9.33 11.06 14.50
C ARG A 177 -10.68 10.98 15.20
N VAL A 178 -10.80 10.04 16.13
CA VAL A 178 -12.01 9.87 16.96
C VAL A 178 -11.76 10.25 18.42
N ALA A 179 -10.51 10.23 18.88
CA ALA A 179 -10.09 10.72 20.20
C ALA A 179 -8.65 11.27 20.15
N ALA A 180 -8.11 11.73 21.29
CA ALA A 180 -6.78 12.34 21.35
C ALA A 180 -5.66 11.46 20.75
N ASN A 181 -5.71 10.15 20.97
CA ASN A 181 -4.69 9.20 20.52
C ASN A 181 -5.24 8.12 19.57
N TRP A 182 -6.55 8.13 19.31
CA TRP A 182 -7.23 7.09 18.54
C TRP A 182 -7.75 7.65 17.22
N ALA A 183 -7.53 6.88 16.15
CA ALA A 183 -8.11 7.11 14.84
C ALA A 183 -8.70 5.82 14.27
N VAL A 184 -9.77 5.94 13.50
CA VAL A 184 -10.19 4.90 12.56
C VAL A 184 -9.38 5.10 11.28
N ASN A 185 -8.88 4.02 10.69
CA ASN A 185 -8.13 4.09 9.43
C ASN A 185 -8.83 3.34 8.30
N PHE A 186 -8.56 3.79 7.08
CA PHE A 186 -8.95 3.18 5.83
C PHE A 186 -7.74 3.17 4.90
N ASP A 187 -7.28 1.99 4.49
CA ASP A 187 -6.11 1.82 3.63
C ASP A 187 -6.52 1.16 2.31
N LEU A 188 -6.29 1.88 1.20
CA LEU A 188 -6.38 1.33 -0.14
C LEU A 188 -4.96 1.07 -0.64
N ARG A 189 -4.62 -0.20 -0.88
CA ARG A 189 -3.27 -0.64 -1.22
C ARG A 189 -3.23 -1.40 -2.54
N ALA A 190 -2.31 -1.02 -3.41
CA ALA A 190 -1.90 -1.80 -4.57
C ALA A 190 -0.49 -2.35 -4.33
N THR A 191 -0.36 -3.68 -4.41
CA THR A 191 0.92 -4.39 -4.31
C THR A 191 1.24 -4.99 -5.68
N VAL A 192 2.49 -4.87 -6.09
CA VAL A 192 3.00 -5.37 -7.38
C VAL A 192 4.19 -6.27 -7.11
N THR A 193 4.19 -7.48 -7.67
CA THR A 193 5.31 -8.44 -7.50
C THR A 193 5.63 -9.15 -8.82
N SER A 194 6.79 -9.80 -8.86
CA SER A 194 7.23 -10.60 -10.01
C SER A 194 6.43 -11.90 -10.12
N ASP A 195 6.22 -12.36 -11.35
CA ASP A 195 5.36 -13.49 -11.79
C ASP A 195 5.77 -14.89 -11.28
N LYS A 196 5.86 -15.08 -9.97
CA LYS A 196 6.22 -16.37 -9.35
C LYS A 196 5.53 -16.58 -8.00
N LEU A 197 4.63 -15.69 -7.60
CA LEU A 197 4.02 -15.77 -6.28
C LEU A 197 3.04 -16.94 -6.21
N ASP A 198 2.29 -17.20 -7.29
CA ASP A 198 1.29 -18.27 -7.35
C ASP A 198 1.84 -19.65 -7.80
N GLY A 199 3.12 -19.69 -8.20
CA GLY A 199 3.81 -20.90 -8.65
C GLY A 199 3.59 -21.27 -10.13
N GLU A 200 2.92 -20.43 -10.91
CA GLU A 200 2.87 -20.50 -12.38
C GLU A 200 4.09 -19.75 -12.99
N GLU A 201 4.53 -20.13 -14.20
CA GLU A 201 5.56 -19.39 -14.95
C GLU A 201 4.99 -19.01 -16.34
N GLY A 202 4.92 -17.71 -16.67
CA GLY A 202 4.54 -17.29 -18.03
C GLY A 202 4.21 -15.81 -18.24
N GLY A 203 3.95 -15.07 -17.17
CA GLY A 203 3.66 -13.64 -17.11
C GLY A 203 4.85 -12.75 -16.75
N ARG A 204 4.56 -11.46 -16.57
CA ARG A 204 5.58 -10.43 -16.25
C ARG A 204 5.41 -9.80 -14.87
N VAL A 205 4.18 -9.70 -14.36
CA VAL A 205 3.81 -8.97 -13.14
C VAL A 205 2.51 -9.51 -12.57
N GLU A 206 2.48 -9.79 -11.27
CA GLU A 206 1.27 -10.12 -10.50
C GLU A 206 0.91 -8.94 -9.59
N GLY A 207 -0.39 -8.76 -9.34
CA GLY A 207 -0.90 -7.63 -8.56
C GLY A 207 -1.89 -8.03 -7.48
N ILE A 208 -1.90 -7.29 -6.37
CA ILE A 208 -2.94 -7.41 -5.33
C ILE A 208 -3.53 -6.02 -5.10
N LEU A 209 -4.86 -5.93 -5.08
CA LEU A 209 -5.57 -4.73 -4.61
C LEU A 209 -6.25 -5.06 -3.28
N GLY A 210 -5.87 -4.36 -2.22
CA GLY A 210 -6.38 -4.51 -0.87
C GLY A 210 -7.14 -3.29 -0.39
N LEU A 211 -8.19 -3.53 0.39
CA LEU A 211 -8.96 -2.51 1.07
C LEU A 211 -9.20 -2.93 2.53
N THR A 212 -8.66 -2.17 3.48
CA THR A 212 -8.78 -2.47 4.91
C THR A 212 -9.31 -1.30 5.71
N VAL A 213 -10.00 -1.63 6.80
CA VAL A 213 -10.50 -0.68 7.79
C VAL A 213 -10.06 -1.14 9.17
N GLY A 214 -9.60 -0.19 9.99
CA GLY A 214 -9.03 -0.54 11.27
C GLY A 214 -8.93 0.61 12.24
N VAL A 215 -8.09 0.41 13.24
CA VAL A 215 -7.86 1.37 14.33
C VAL A 215 -6.37 1.63 14.46
N THR A 216 -6.02 2.89 14.68
CA THR A 216 -4.66 3.35 14.94
C THR A 216 -4.59 4.01 16.30
N TYR A 217 -3.55 3.67 17.05
CA TYR A 217 -3.18 4.35 18.28
C TYR A 217 -1.85 5.06 18.11
N THR A 218 -1.81 6.36 18.38
CA THR A 218 -0.60 7.19 18.30
C THR A 218 -0.09 7.55 19.69
N PHE A 219 1.19 7.29 19.95
CA PHE A 219 1.90 7.62 21.18
C PHE A 219 2.40 9.07 21.11
N ARG A 220 1.90 9.92 22.01
CA ARG A 220 2.22 11.34 22.13
C ARG A 220 3.11 11.63 23.33
#